data_AF-A0A9P8EIL7-F1
#
_entry.id   AF-A0A9P8EIL7-F1
#
_cell.length_a   1.000
_cell.length_b   1.000
_cell.length_c   1.000
_cell.angle_alpha   90.00
_cell.angle_beta   90.00
_cell.angle_gamma   90.00
#
_symmetry.space_group_name_H-M   'P 1'
#
loop_
_entity.id
_entity.type
_entity.pdbx_description
1 polymer ?
#
loop_
_entity_poly.entity_id
_entity_poly.type
_entity_poly.pdbx_seq_one_letter_code
_entity_poly.pdbx_strand_id
1 'polypeptide(L)'
;MEKNSMSFRERDGRSASPKSTRCSSPNFKLRYIQTRRDSARSSLSNKNVTSSKGDVTPFCAQTPSSSTGSQIAPPVAPKDFRVPLTCFFWYHTGSCKKPDNKCLYAHYHTGTVAEPPISINGKAMGGTRAKNMLGNISQREEELSIRSTEIHNGEQRLIAAQTDLEERLNALAAREKHIQQREEAIQQREDTVQQREQALPQRTQAIQQREHNNHSREQAFAVFEEATLRQLEASYTSITSTVSQMRRAVSNAQNILTNRRHQVLYHENFSNSLQGTFGQGRYGGSIAIDGAIGALGGLDQMLAQGEINLHAQIHNAVKRQ
;
A
#
# COMPACT_ATOMS: atom_id res chain seq x y z
N MET A 1 -31.55 -57.88 9.96
CA MET A 1 -31.04 -57.34 11.24
C MET A 1 -30.56 -55.92 10.95
N GLU A 2 -31.44 -54.94 10.73
CA GLU A 2 -32.41 -54.36 11.66
C GLU A 2 -31.74 -53.69 12.88
N LYS A 3 -31.63 -52.35 12.84
CA LYS A 3 -32.01 -51.35 13.87
C LYS A 3 -31.29 -50.01 13.56
N ASN A 4 -32.05 -49.01 13.10
CA ASN A 4 -32.67 -47.93 13.88
C ASN A 4 -31.65 -46.89 14.39
N SER A 5 -31.64 -45.68 13.82
CA SER A 5 -32.47 -44.54 14.25
C SER A 5 -31.99 -43.95 15.58
N MET A 6 -31.40 -42.75 15.54
CA MET A 6 -31.87 -41.65 16.40
C MET A 6 -31.44 -40.29 15.86
N SER A 7 -32.47 -39.55 15.44
CA SER A 7 -32.51 -38.12 15.27
C SER A 7 -32.33 -37.39 16.60
N PHE A 8 -31.54 -36.32 16.63
CA PHE A 8 -31.72 -35.26 17.62
C PHE A 8 -31.76 -33.90 16.92
N ARG A 9 -32.96 -33.31 16.95
CA ARG A 9 -33.21 -31.91 16.65
C ARG A 9 -33.08 -31.15 17.96
N GLU A 10 -32.31 -30.08 17.98
CA GLU A 10 -32.56 -28.97 18.89
C GLU A 10 -32.29 -27.65 18.16
N ARG A 11 -33.37 -26.90 18.00
CA ARG A 11 -33.38 -25.47 17.69
C ARG A 11 -33.35 -24.76 19.02
N ASP A 12 -32.48 -23.77 19.14
CA ASP A 12 -32.69 -22.47 19.78
C ASP A 12 -31.45 -21.64 19.39
N GLY A 13 -31.53 -20.48 18.73
CA GLY A 13 -32.53 -19.44 18.88
C GLY A 13 -32.01 -18.36 19.82
N ARG A 14 -30.93 -17.64 19.45
CA ARG A 14 -30.64 -16.29 19.96
C ARG A 14 -29.68 -15.52 19.04
N SER A 15 -30.30 -14.64 18.29
CA SER A 15 -29.75 -13.52 17.54
C SER A 15 -28.99 -12.56 18.45
N ALA A 16 -27.66 -12.56 18.36
CA ALA A 16 -26.84 -11.48 18.86
C ALA A 16 -26.62 -10.47 17.72
N SER A 17 -27.38 -9.37 17.78
CA SER A 17 -27.14 -8.18 16.96
C SER A 17 -25.72 -7.63 17.19
N PRO A 18 -24.93 -7.38 16.15
CA PRO A 18 -23.64 -6.71 16.33
C PRO A 18 -23.88 -5.25 16.70
N LYS A 19 -23.40 -4.87 17.90
CA LYS A 19 -23.28 -3.46 18.29
C LYS A 19 -22.34 -2.78 17.31
N SER A 20 -22.94 -1.94 16.46
CA SER A 20 -22.29 -0.91 15.66
C SER A 20 -21.38 -0.06 16.56
N THR A 21 -20.09 -0.41 16.58
CA THR A 21 -19.05 0.48 17.06
C THR A 21 -18.86 1.49 15.94
N ARG A 22 -19.37 2.71 16.18
CA ARG A 22 -19.01 3.89 15.39
C ARG A 22 -17.49 3.98 15.33
N CYS A 23 -16.95 3.63 14.17
CA CYS A 23 -15.64 4.08 13.74
C CYS A 23 -15.71 5.61 13.67
N SER A 24 -15.22 6.27 14.72
CA SER A 24 -14.85 7.68 14.66
C SER A 24 -13.88 7.84 13.50
N SER A 25 -14.37 8.41 12.42
CA SER A 25 -13.59 8.80 11.27
C SER A 25 -12.51 9.79 11.74
N PRO A 26 -11.21 9.50 11.61
CA PRO A 26 -10.24 10.56 11.67
C PRO A 26 -10.47 11.43 10.42
N ASN A 27 -10.73 12.71 10.65
CA ASN A 27 -10.75 13.78 9.68
C ASN A 27 -9.72 13.52 8.56
N PHE A 28 -10.22 13.17 7.37
CA PHE A 28 -9.45 13.21 6.13
C PHE A 28 -9.20 14.69 5.81
N LYS A 29 -8.23 15.29 6.50
CA LYS A 29 -7.53 16.46 5.95
C LYS A 29 -6.83 15.96 4.70
N LEU A 30 -7.41 16.30 3.55
CA LEU A 30 -6.73 16.39 2.26
C LEU A 30 -5.49 17.30 2.43
N ARG A 31 -4.41 16.74 2.98
CA ARG A 31 -3.07 17.25 2.73
C ARG A 31 -2.73 16.81 1.33
N TYR A 32 -2.87 17.75 0.42
CA TYR A 32 -2.17 17.81 -0.85
C TYR A 32 -0.74 17.30 -0.64
N ILE A 33 -0.45 16.06 -1.05
CA ILE A 33 0.93 15.60 -1.15
C ILE A 33 1.48 16.31 -2.39
N GLN A 34 1.99 17.51 -2.16
CA GLN A 34 3.04 18.08 -2.98
C GLN A 34 4.14 17.03 -3.04
N THR A 35 4.30 16.42 -4.21
CA THR A 35 5.50 15.70 -4.60
C THR A 35 6.67 16.68 -4.63
N ARG A 36 7.21 17.02 -3.45
CA ARG A 36 8.54 17.61 -3.33
C ARG A 36 9.55 16.53 -3.72
N ARG A 37 9.94 16.58 -5.00
CA ARG A 37 11.25 16.10 -5.47
C ARG A 37 12.34 16.97 -4.84
N ASP A 38 12.59 16.78 -3.55
CA ASP A 38 13.86 17.16 -2.93
C ASP A 38 14.77 15.93 -3.15
N SER A 39 15.36 15.73 -4.33
CA SER A 39 16.64 16.33 -4.71
C SER A 39 17.66 16.36 -3.57
N ALA A 40 17.78 15.25 -2.82
CA ALA A 40 19.03 14.89 -2.14
C ALA A 40 20.04 14.40 -3.18
N ARG A 41 20.46 15.34 -4.05
CA ARG A 41 21.68 15.25 -4.84
C ARG A 41 22.80 15.42 -3.81
N SER A 42 23.19 14.33 -3.16
CA SER A 42 24.43 14.30 -2.39
C SER A 42 25.54 14.64 -3.36
N SER A 43 26.05 15.84 -3.16
CA SER A 43 27.16 16.46 -3.84
C SER A 43 28.37 15.53 -3.76
N LEU A 44 28.59 14.78 -4.84
CA LEU A 44 29.92 14.39 -5.28
C LEU A 44 30.69 15.69 -5.55
N SER A 45 31.26 16.27 -4.50
CA SER A 45 32.31 17.26 -4.64
C SER A 45 33.57 16.51 -5.08
N ASN A 46 33.68 16.33 -6.39
CA ASN A 46 34.95 16.19 -7.08
C ASN A 46 35.78 17.44 -6.76
N LYS A 47 36.54 17.39 -5.67
CA LYS A 47 37.68 18.27 -5.50
C LYS A 47 38.84 17.63 -6.27
N ASN A 48 39.08 18.22 -7.45
CA ASN A 48 40.38 18.23 -8.11
C ASN A 48 41.47 18.44 -7.05
N VAL A 49 42.15 17.37 -6.66
CA VAL A 49 43.50 17.48 -6.11
C VAL A 49 44.43 17.26 -7.29
N THR A 50 44.93 18.40 -7.73
CA THR A 50 46.04 18.62 -8.63
C THR A 50 47.09 17.52 -8.57
N SER A 51 47.34 16.96 -9.75
CA SER A 51 48.59 16.34 -10.15
C SER A 51 49.76 17.24 -9.73
N SER A 52 50.44 16.88 -8.65
CA SER A 52 51.82 17.29 -8.40
C SER A 52 52.71 16.09 -8.75
N LYS A 53 53.20 16.10 -10.00
CA LYS A 53 54.46 15.45 -10.36
C LYS A 53 55.52 15.97 -9.39
N GLY A 54 55.82 15.17 -8.38
CA GLY A 54 56.97 15.33 -7.51
C GLY A 54 57.97 14.26 -7.91
N ASP A 55 58.89 14.64 -8.79
CA ASP A 55 60.14 13.94 -9.02
C ASP A 55 60.84 13.67 -7.67
N VAL A 56 60.90 12.41 -7.25
CA VAL A 56 61.86 11.96 -6.25
C VAL A 56 62.54 10.71 -6.79
N THR A 57 63.56 11.00 -7.59
CA THR A 57 64.84 10.28 -7.74
C THR A 57 64.92 8.85 -7.18
N PRO A 58 65.29 7.85 -7.99
CA PRO A 58 65.78 6.58 -7.48
C PRO A 58 67.15 6.82 -6.85
N PHE A 59 67.23 6.81 -5.52
CA PHE A 59 68.50 6.90 -4.82
C PHE A 59 69.24 5.56 -5.00
N CYS A 60 70.12 5.52 -6.01
CA CYS A 60 71.18 4.54 -6.13
C CYS A 60 71.96 4.50 -4.81
N ALA A 61 71.76 3.46 -4.01
CA ALA A 61 72.73 3.06 -3.00
C ALA A 61 73.97 2.54 -3.74
N GLN A 62 74.85 3.48 -4.11
CA GLN A 62 76.23 3.17 -4.44
C GLN A 62 76.86 2.64 -3.16
N THR A 63 77.08 1.33 -3.10
CA THR A 63 78.05 0.75 -2.19
C THR A 63 79.43 1.26 -2.60
N PRO A 64 80.15 2.03 -1.76
CA PRO A 64 81.56 2.25 -2.01
C PRO A 64 82.28 0.94 -1.72
N SER A 65 82.63 0.22 -2.78
CA SER A 65 83.67 -0.81 -2.73
C SER A 65 85.02 -0.13 -2.50
N SER A 66 85.27 0.29 -1.26
CA SER A 66 86.58 0.70 -0.78
C SER A 66 87.42 -0.56 -0.55
N SER A 67 87.91 -1.15 -1.64
CA SER A 67 89.03 -2.07 -1.64
C SER A 67 90.32 -1.29 -1.35
N THR A 68 90.44 -0.73 -0.15
CA THR A 68 91.72 -0.27 0.38
C THR A 68 92.37 -1.49 1.02
N GLY A 69 93.19 -2.19 0.24
CA GLY A 69 94.14 -3.17 0.74
C GLY A 69 95.16 -2.49 1.64
N SER A 70 94.77 -2.21 2.88
CA SER A 70 95.70 -1.87 3.94
C SER A 70 96.35 -3.16 4.37
N GLN A 71 97.62 -3.35 4.03
CA GLN A 71 98.43 -4.41 4.61
C GLN A 71 98.57 -4.12 6.10
N ILE A 72 97.62 -4.64 6.88
CA ILE A 72 97.62 -4.56 8.33
C ILE A 72 98.85 -5.34 8.79
N ALA A 73 99.83 -4.62 9.34
CA ALA A 73 100.95 -5.21 10.04
C ALA A 73 100.43 -6.29 11.02
N PRO A 74 101.15 -7.41 11.20
CA PRO A 74 100.68 -8.51 12.04
C PRO A 74 100.25 -7.96 13.40
N PRO A 75 99.06 -8.34 13.91
CA PRO A 75 98.51 -7.77 15.13
C PRO A 75 99.49 -8.00 16.28
N VAL A 76 100.08 -6.91 16.75
CA VAL A 76 100.98 -6.89 17.90
C VAL A 76 100.21 -7.44 19.10
N ALA A 77 100.80 -8.38 19.84
CA ALA A 77 100.10 -8.97 20.98
C ALA A 77 99.87 -7.90 22.07
N PRO A 78 98.75 -7.94 22.80
CA PRO A 78 98.47 -6.98 23.88
C PRO A 78 99.56 -6.83 24.95
N LYS A 79 100.39 -7.85 25.15
CA LYS A 79 101.57 -7.80 26.03
C LYS A 79 102.75 -6.98 25.48
N ASP A 80 102.74 -6.65 24.19
CA ASP A 80 103.77 -5.88 23.50
C ASP A 80 103.30 -4.44 23.20
N PHE A 81 102.12 -4.05 23.72
CA PHE A 81 101.65 -2.67 23.65
C PHE A 81 102.52 -1.76 24.50
N ARG A 82 102.53 -0.44 24.19
CA ARG A 82 103.21 0.58 25.01
C ARG A 82 102.79 0.52 26.49
N VAL A 83 101.55 0.11 26.74
CA VAL A 83 101.04 -0.22 28.07
C VAL A 83 100.50 -1.65 27.99
N PRO A 84 101.28 -2.66 28.43
CA PRO A 84 100.87 -4.05 28.31
C PRO A 84 99.68 -4.33 29.22
N LEU A 85 98.78 -5.22 28.79
CA LEU A 85 97.66 -5.65 29.62
C LEU A 85 98.03 -6.92 30.40
N THR A 86 97.79 -6.90 31.72
CA THR A 86 97.98 -8.07 32.59
C THR A 86 96.92 -9.13 32.27
N CYS A 87 97.31 -10.40 32.21
CA CYS A 87 96.38 -11.51 31.99
C CYS A 87 95.38 -11.62 33.16
N PHE A 88 94.07 -11.57 32.85
CA PHE A 88 93.00 -11.67 33.85
C PHE A 88 93.11 -12.89 34.77
N PHE A 89 93.35 -14.07 34.19
CA PHE A 89 93.47 -15.32 34.95
C PHE A 89 94.73 -15.35 35.80
N TRP A 90 95.88 -15.00 35.23
CA TRP A 90 97.13 -14.96 36.01
C TRP A 90 97.01 -14.01 37.21
N TYR A 91 96.40 -12.84 37.03
CA TYR A 91 96.21 -11.85 38.10
C TYR A 91 95.31 -12.35 39.24
N HIS A 92 94.16 -12.98 38.94
CA HIS A 92 93.21 -13.40 39.97
C HIS A 92 93.48 -14.80 40.54
N THR A 93 93.98 -15.73 39.74
CA THR A 93 94.20 -17.13 40.16
C THR A 93 95.67 -17.48 40.34
N GLY A 94 96.58 -16.52 40.19
CA GLY A 94 98.04 -16.70 40.29
C GLY A 94 98.64 -17.60 39.19
N SER A 95 97.81 -18.11 38.28
CA SER A 95 98.20 -19.07 37.25
C SER A 95 97.31 -18.92 36.02
N CYS A 96 97.88 -19.03 34.83
CA CYS A 96 97.17 -19.02 33.56
C CYS A 96 97.35 -20.37 32.86
N LYS A 97 96.26 -20.89 32.26
CA LYS A 97 96.29 -22.16 31.52
C LYS A 97 97.21 -22.10 30.29
N LYS A 98 97.49 -20.91 29.75
CA LYS A 98 98.47 -20.69 28.68
C LYS A 98 99.80 -20.30 29.32
N PRO A 99 100.96 -20.83 28.87
CA PRO A 99 102.26 -20.35 29.33
C PRO A 99 102.51 -18.91 28.83
N ASP A 100 103.39 -18.16 29.51
CA ASP A 100 103.62 -16.72 29.29
C ASP A 100 103.95 -16.35 27.83
N ASN A 101 104.77 -17.16 27.16
CA ASN A 101 105.11 -16.95 25.74
C ASN A 101 103.92 -17.13 24.78
N LYS A 102 102.96 -18.01 25.12
CA LYS A 102 101.73 -18.26 24.32
C LYS A 102 100.54 -17.43 24.79
N CYS A 103 100.64 -16.78 25.95
CA CYS A 103 99.63 -15.84 26.40
C CYS A 103 99.77 -14.54 25.60
N LEU A 104 98.61 -13.99 25.20
CA LEU A 104 98.54 -12.70 24.52
C LEU A 104 98.70 -11.53 25.49
N TYR A 105 98.60 -11.80 26.79
CA TYR A 105 98.64 -10.84 27.88
C TYR A 105 99.84 -11.14 28.81
N ALA A 106 100.34 -10.13 29.51
CA ALA A 106 101.48 -10.26 30.40
C ALA A 106 101.14 -11.06 31.67
N HIS A 107 102.02 -11.98 32.09
CA HIS A 107 101.95 -12.65 33.41
C HIS A 107 102.75 -11.92 34.48
N TYR A 108 102.58 -10.61 34.55
CA TYR A 108 103.08 -9.75 35.61
C TYR A 108 102.15 -8.55 35.71
N HIS A 109 102.14 -7.88 36.87
CA HIS A 109 101.26 -6.74 37.10
C HIS A 109 101.72 -5.52 36.31
N THR A 110 100.97 -5.14 35.28
CA THR A 110 101.28 -4.00 34.38
C THR A 110 100.58 -2.71 34.78
N GLY A 111 99.72 -2.74 35.81
CA GLY A 111 98.89 -1.61 36.24
C GLY A 111 97.48 -1.63 35.63
N THR A 112 97.29 -2.36 34.53
CA THR A 112 95.99 -2.52 33.87
C THR A 112 95.72 -3.99 33.57
N VAL A 113 94.71 -4.56 34.24
CA VAL A 113 94.30 -5.95 34.05
C VAL A 113 93.31 -6.05 32.88
N ALA A 114 93.49 -7.04 32.00
CA ALA A 114 92.55 -7.31 30.93
C ALA A 114 91.17 -7.69 31.49
N GLU A 115 90.10 -7.33 30.77
CA GLU A 115 88.73 -7.71 31.16
C GLU A 115 88.54 -9.25 31.17
N PRO A 116 87.67 -9.78 32.05
CA PRO A 116 87.33 -11.20 32.06
C PRO A 116 86.81 -11.64 30.68
N PRO A 117 87.21 -12.82 30.17
CA PRO A 117 86.70 -13.29 28.89
C PRO A 117 85.21 -13.60 28.97
N ILE A 118 84.43 -13.08 28.03
CA ILE A 118 83.01 -13.38 27.91
C ILE A 118 82.88 -14.69 27.13
N SER A 119 82.26 -15.71 27.73
CA SER A 119 82.00 -17.00 27.07
C SER A 119 80.60 -16.99 26.46
N ILE A 120 80.50 -17.08 25.14
CA ILE A 120 79.24 -17.29 24.43
C ILE A 120 79.34 -18.65 23.73
N ASN A 121 78.44 -19.57 24.07
CA ASN A 121 78.43 -20.96 23.58
C ASN A 121 79.76 -21.72 23.81
N GLY A 122 80.40 -21.52 24.96
CA GLY A 122 81.62 -22.24 25.36
C GLY A 122 82.91 -21.76 24.67
N LYS A 123 82.86 -20.72 23.83
CA LYS A 123 84.04 -20.07 23.23
C LYS A 123 84.25 -18.71 23.88
N ALA A 124 85.42 -18.50 24.48
CA ALA A 124 85.82 -17.22 25.03
C ALA A 124 86.05 -16.20 23.91
N MET A 125 85.30 -15.10 23.91
CA MET A 125 85.53 -13.93 23.07
C MET A 125 86.01 -12.76 23.93
N GLY A 126 87.11 -12.14 23.53
CA GLY A 126 87.65 -10.94 24.18
C GLY A 126 87.68 -9.74 23.22
N GLY A 127 87.61 -8.54 23.78
CA GLY A 127 87.84 -7.28 23.07
C GLY A 127 86.66 -6.73 22.26
N THR A 128 86.96 -5.91 21.26
CA THR A 128 86.01 -5.09 20.47
C THR A 128 84.84 -5.91 19.87
N ARG A 129 85.07 -7.18 19.54
CA ARG A 129 84.04 -8.06 18.99
C ARG A 129 82.91 -8.36 19.98
N ALA A 130 83.23 -8.53 21.26
CA ALA A 130 82.22 -8.74 22.31
C ALA A 130 81.42 -7.46 22.56
N LYS A 131 82.09 -6.30 22.52
CA LYS A 131 81.44 -4.98 22.65
C LYS A 131 80.47 -4.68 21.50
N ASN A 132 80.84 -5.02 20.25
CA ASN A 132 79.94 -4.88 19.11
C ASN A 132 78.72 -5.81 19.20
N MET A 133 78.89 -7.05 19.68
CA MET A 133 77.77 -7.97 19.89
C MET A 133 76.81 -7.47 20.98
N LEU A 134 77.33 -6.92 22.08
CA LEU A 134 76.53 -6.33 23.15
C LEU A 134 75.79 -5.06 22.70
N GLY A 135 76.42 -4.19 21.91
CA GLY A 135 75.74 -3.03 21.32
C GLY A 135 74.58 -3.42 20.40
N ASN A 136 74.76 -4.48 19.61
CA ASN A 136 73.70 -5.01 18.73
C ASN A 136 72.56 -5.69 19.49
N ILE A 137 72.80 -6.18 20.72
CA ILE A 137 71.76 -6.78 21.56
C ILE A 137 70.77 -5.70 22.02
N SER A 138 71.25 -4.55 22.50
CA SER A 138 70.38 -3.45 22.95
C SER A 138 69.50 -2.91 21.82
N GLN A 139 70.06 -2.74 20.61
CA GLN A 139 69.27 -2.33 19.44
C GLN A 139 68.21 -3.38 19.08
N ARG A 140 68.55 -4.67 19.15
CA ARG A 140 67.59 -5.75 18.90
C ARG A 140 66.49 -5.79 19.95
N GLU A 141 66.80 -5.53 21.21
CA GLU A 141 65.81 -5.44 22.29
C GLU A 141 64.83 -4.28 22.05
N GLU A 142 65.34 -3.12 21.60
CA GLU A 142 64.52 -1.99 21.19
C GLU A 142 63.62 -2.34 19.99
N GLU A 143 64.17 -2.94 18.94
CA GLU A 143 63.41 -3.41 17.77
C GLU A 143 62.32 -4.44 18.16
N LEU A 144 62.64 -5.38 19.04
CA LEU A 144 61.68 -6.36 19.55
C LEU A 144 60.59 -5.71 20.39
N SER A 145 60.93 -4.70 21.19
CA SER A 145 59.96 -3.92 21.95
C SER A 145 58.99 -3.20 21.00
N ILE A 146 59.50 -2.50 19.99
CA ILE A 146 58.68 -1.84 18.96
C ILE A 146 57.76 -2.87 18.29
N ARG A 147 58.32 -4.00 17.82
CA ARG A 147 57.55 -5.05 17.16
C ARG A 147 56.48 -5.65 18.07
N SER A 148 56.77 -5.80 19.36
CA SER A 148 55.80 -6.28 20.34
C SER A 148 54.63 -5.30 20.48
N THR A 149 54.90 -3.99 20.51
CA THR A 149 53.84 -2.98 20.53
C THR A 149 53.01 -2.96 19.24
N GLU A 150 53.64 -3.15 18.08
CA GLU A 150 52.95 -3.22 16.79
C GLU A 150 52.02 -4.45 16.70
N ILE A 151 52.49 -5.61 17.18
CA ILE A 151 51.69 -6.83 17.26
C ILE A 151 50.51 -6.61 18.18
N HIS A 152 50.73 -6.07 19.39
CA HIS A 152 49.66 -5.79 20.34
C HIS A 152 48.60 -4.85 19.74
N ASN A 153 49.03 -3.77 19.09
CA ASN A 153 48.12 -2.85 18.39
C ASN A 153 47.38 -3.54 17.24
N GLY A 154 48.05 -4.45 16.53
CA GLY A 154 47.44 -5.29 15.50
C GLY A 154 46.35 -6.20 16.07
N GLU A 155 46.62 -6.88 17.17
CA GLU A 155 45.66 -7.73 17.88
C GLU A 155 44.44 -6.94 18.34
N GLN A 156 44.62 -5.75 18.93
CA GLN A 156 43.51 -4.89 19.32
C GLN A 156 42.63 -4.48 18.13
N ARG A 157 43.24 -4.16 16.98
CA ARG A 157 42.49 -3.87 15.75
C ARG A 157 41.70 -5.07 15.24
N LEU A 158 42.27 -6.28 15.32
CA LEU A 158 41.59 -7.50 14.91
C LEU A 158 40.41 -7.81 15.83
N ILE A 159 40.57 -7.65 17.15
CA ILE A 159 39.48 -7.81 18.11
C ILE A 159 38.35 -6.82 17.81
N ALA A 160 38.67 -5.53 17.60
CA ALA A 160 37.67 -4.52 17.26
C ALA A 160 36.94 -4.81 15.92
N ALA A 161 37.66 -5.32 14.92
CA ALA A 161 37.06 -5.73 13.66
C ALA A 161 36.15 -6.94 13.83
N GLN A 162 36.54 -7.91 14.67
CA GLN A 162 35.71 -9.07 14.98
C GLN A 162 34.40 -8.65 15.68
N THR A 163 34.48 -7.74 16.65
CA THR A 163 33.28 -7.25 17.35
C THR A 163 32.32 -6.51 16.39
N ASP A 164 32.84 -5.68 15.48
CA ASP A 164 32.01 -5.02 14.46
C ASP A 164 31.36 -6.04 13.50
N LEU A 165 32.07 -7.09 13.11
CA LEU A 165 31.49 -8.16 12.30
C LEU A 165 30.38 -8.92 13.03
N GLU A 166 30.55 -9.22 14.32
CA GLU A 166 29.53 -9.86 15.14
C GLU A 166 28.27 -8.98 15.26
N GLU A 167 28.43 -7.67 15.48
CA GLU A 167 27.31 -6.72 15.49
C GLU A 167 26.57 -6.68 14.16
N ARG A 168 27.31 -6.67 13.04
CA ARG A 168 26.71 -6.71 11.69
C ARG A 168 25.95 -8.01 11.44
N LEU A 169 26.48 -9.15 11.87
CA LEU A 169 25.79 -10.44 11.76
C LEU A 169 24.48 -10.44 12.55
N ASN A 170 24.50 -9.90 13.77
CA ASN A 170 23.29 -9.76 14.59
C ASN A 170 22.25 -8.83 13.93
N ALA A 171 22.71 -7.71 13.35
CA ALA A 171 21.84 -6.79 12.62
C ALA A 171 21.22 -7.43 11.36
N LEU A 172 22.00 -8.26 10.64
CA LEU A 172 21.49 -9.02 9.48
C LEU A 172 20.46 -10.06 9.92
N ALA A 173 20.72 -10.81 10.99
CA ALA A 173 19.76 -11.77 11.54
C ALA A 173 18.44 -11.11 11.96
N ALA A 174 18.50 -9.91 12.56
CA ALA A 174 17.30 -9.14 12.91
C ALA A 174 16.52 -8.68 11.67
N ARG A 175 17.22 -8.24 10.62
CA ARG A 175 16.59 -7.86 9.34
C ARG A 175 15.94 -9.05 8.65
N GLU A 176 16.59 -10.21 8.66
CA GLU A 176 16.07 -11.45 8.09
C GLU A 176 14.75 -11.85 8.77
N LYS A 177 14.70 -11.83 10.10
CA LYS A 177 13.47 -12.10 10.86
C LYS A 177 12.34 -11.14 10.48
N HIS A 178 12.65 -9.85 10.28
CA HIS A 178 11.64 -8.86 9.88
C HIS A 178 11.16 -9.08 8.43
N ILE A 179 12.04 -9.53 7.52
CA ILE A 179 11.66 -9.90 6.15
C ILE A 179 10.70 -11.09 6.18
N GLN A 180 11.01 -12.14 6.94
CA GLN A 180 10.14 -13.32 7.10
C GLN A 180 8.74 -12.95 7.62
N GLN A 181 8.66 -12.09 8.64
CA GLN A 181 7.38 -11.59 9.14
C GLN A 181 6.58 -10.82 8.08
N ARG A 182 7.27 -10.07 7.22
CA ARG A 182 6.60 -9.35 6.12
C ARG A 182 6.13 -10.29 5.03
N GLU A 183 6.90 -11.33 4.71
CA GLU A 183 6.50 -12.38 3.76
C GLU A 183 5.25 -13.11 4.23
N GLU A 184 5.19 -13.52 5.50
CA GLU A 184 3.99 -14.12 6.09
C GLU A 184 2.77 -13.18 6.00
N ALA A 185 2.95 -11.90 6.32
CA ALA A 185 1.88 -10.91 6.24
C ALA A 185 1.42 -10.64 4.80
N ILE A 186 2.33 -10.73 3.82
CA ILE A 186 1.99 -10.62 2.40
C ILE A 186 1.21 -11.86 1.96
N GLN A 187 1.64 -13.06 2.33
CA GLN A 187 0.95 -14.31 2.01
C GLN A 187 -0.49 -14.30 2.52
N GLN A 188 -0.73 -13.88 3.77
CA GLN A 188 -2.08 -13.75 4.32
C GLN A 188 -2.97 -12.77 3.54
N ARG A 189 -2.39 -11.68 3.02
CA ARG A 189 -3.11 -10.71 2.19
C ARG A 189 -3.43 -11.29 0.83
N GLU A 190 -2.51 -12.02 0.23
CA GLU A 190 -2.72 -12.72 -1.04
C GLU A 190 -3.87 -13.74 -0.92
N ASP A 191 -3.87 -14.56 0.14
CA ASP A 191 -4.94 -15.53 0.39
C ASP A 191 -6.31 -14.83 0.52
N THR A 192 -6.35 -13.69 1.22
CA THR A 192 -7.58 -12.89 1.38
C THR A 192 -8.05 -12.31 0.04
N VAL A 193 -7.13 -11.85 -0.81
CA VAL A 193 -7.45 -11.33 -2.14
C VAL A 193 -7.97 -12.45 -3.02
N GLN A 194 -7.33 -13.62 -3.03
CA GLN A 194 -7.79 -14.79 -3.78
C GLN A 194 -9.20 -15.22 -3.37
N GLN A 195 -9.51 -15.25 -2.07
CA GLN A 195 -10.87 -15.56 -1.59
C GLN A 195 -11.90 -14.55 -2.11
N ARG A 196 -11.56 -13.26 -2.16
CA ARG A 196 -12.44 -12.22 -2.70
C ARG A 196 -12.63 -12.38 -4.20
N GLU A 197 -11.55 -12.65 -4.94
CA GLU A 197 -11.60 -12.89 -6.38
C GLU A 197 -12.51 -14.08 -6.71
N GLN A 198 -12.44 -15.17 -5.93
CA GLN A 198 -13.33 -16.32 -6.09
C GLN A 198 -14.80 -16.01 -5.78
N ALA A 199 -15.09 -15.07 -4.89
CA ALA A 199 -16.46 -14.69 -4.53
C ALA A 199 -17.12 -13.73 -5.55
N LEU A 200 -16.34 -12.98 -6.33
CA LEU A 200 -16.86 -11.99 -7.28
C LEU A 200 -17.71 -12.59 -8.42
N PRO A 201 -17.33 -13.71 -9.06
CA PRO A 201 -18.17 -14.35 -10.08
C PRO A 201 -19.55 -14.74 -9.55
N GLN A 202 -19.63 -15.29 -8.33
CA GLN A 202 -20.89 -15.68 -7.71
C GLN A 202 -21.80 -14.46 -7.48
N ARG A 203 -21.23 -13.35 -6.98
CA ARG A 203 -21.97 -12.09 -6.81
C ARG A 203 -22.44 -11.52 -8.15
N THR A 204 -21.62 -11.62 -9.18
CA THR A 204 -21.95 -11.16 -10.53
C THR A 204 -23.12 -11.95 -11.11
N GLN A 205 -23.10 -13.28 -11.00
CA GLN A 205 -24.20 -14.15 -11.40
C GLN A 205 -25.49 -13.83 -10.63
N ALA A 206 -25.40 -13.60 -9.32
CA ALA A 206 -26.57 -13.23 -8.51
C ALA A 206 -27.16 -11.85 -8.88
N ILE A 207 -26.34 -10.91 -9.33
CA ILE A 207 -26.81 -9.63 -9.87
C ILE A 207 -27.51 -9.84 -11.21
N GLN A 208 -26.88 -10.55 -12.14
CA GLN A 208 -27.46 -10.86 -13.45
C GLN A 208 -28.82 -11.57 -13.33
N GLN A 209 -28.95 -12.51 -12.40
CA GLN A 209 -30.22 -13.20 -12.18
C GLN A 209 -31.30 -12.25 -11.62
N ARG A 210 -30.93 -11.31 -10.75
CA ARG A 210 -31.88 -10.31 -10.24
C ARG A 210 -32.29 -9.32 -11.33
N GLU A 211 -31.36 -8.91 -12.19
CA GLU A 211 -31.65 -8.06 -13.35
C GLU A 211 -32.61 -8.75 -14.30
N HIS A 212 -32.38 -10.03 -14.61
CA HIS A 212 -33.29 -10.82 -15.44
C HIS A 212 -34.71 -10.91 -14.83
N ASN A 213 -34.80 -11.20 -13.53
CA ASN A 213 -36.09 -11.27 -12.84
C ASN A 213 -36.81 -9.91 -12.81
N ASN A 214 -36.08 -8.82 -12.58
CA ASN A 214 -36.66 -7.47 -12.61
C ASN A 214 -37.15 -7.12 -14.01
N HIS A 215 -36.36 -7.42 -15.05
CA HIS A 215 -36.78 -7.20 -16.43
C HIS A 215 -38.05 -7.99 -16.79
N SER A 216 -38.14 -9.25 -16.37
CA SER A 216 -39.36 -10.05 -16.56
C SER A 216 -40.57 -9.44 -15.85
N ARG A 217 -40.39 -8.90 -14.64
CA ARG A 217 -41.45 -8.20 -13.92
C ARG A 217 -41.87 -6.91 -14.62
N GLU A 218 -40.92 -6.11 -15.11
CA GLU A 218 -41.20 -4.89 -15.87
C GLU A 218 -42.01 -5.20 -17.14
N GLN A 219 -41.65 -6.25 -17.88
CA GLN A 219 -42.43 -6.72 -19.02
C GLN A 219 -43.85 -7.12 -18.62
N ALA A 220 -44.02 -7.87 -17.52
CA ALA A 220 -45.33 -8.26 -17.03
C ALA A 220 -46.19 -7.06 -16.63
N PHE A 221 -45.59 -6.05 -16.00
CA PHE A 221 -46.27 -4.79 -15.66
C PHE A 221 -46.70 -4.02 -16.90
N ALA A 222 -45.84 -3.92 -17.93
CA ALA A 222 -46.19 -3.25 -19.18
C ALA A 222 -47.39 -3.91 -19.87
N VAL A 223 -47.41 -5.24 -19.95
CA VAL A 223 -48.53 -5.99 -20.52
C VAL A 223 -49.82 -5.79 -19.71
N PHE A 224 -49.72 -5.80 -18.38
CA PHE A 224 -50.86 -5.54 -17.50
C PHE A 224 -51.42 -4.12 -17.66
N GLU A 225 -50.54 -3.12 -17.75
CA GLU A 225 -50.91 -1.73 -17.99
C GLU A 225 -51.63 -1.57 -19.33
N GLU A 226 -51.09 -2.14 -20.41
CA GLU A 226 -51.71 -2.12 -21.74
C GLU A 226 -53.08 -2.80 -21.74
N ALA A 227 -53.22 -3.95 -21.08
CA ALA A 227 -54.50 -4.65 -20.96
C ALA A 227 -55.54 -3.81 -20.19
N THR A 228 -55.11 -3.14 -19.12
CA THR A 228 -55.97 -2.27 -18.32
C THR A 228 -56.45 -1.06 -19.12
N LEU A 229 -55.54 -0.43 -19.89
CA LEU A 229 -55.87 0.68 -20.78
C LEU A 229 -56.86 0.26 -21.87
N ARG A 230 -56.66 -0.91 -22.50
CA ARG A 230 -57.62 -1.46 -23.48
C ARG A 230 -59.00 -1.68 -22.87
N GLN A 231 -59.09 -2.18 -21.65
CA GLN A 231 -60.37 -2.39 -20.97
C GLN A 231 -61.09 -1.07 -20.68
N LEU A 232 -60.34 -0.04 -20.24
CA LEU A 232 -60.87 1.30 -20.03
C LEU A 232 -61.38 1.92 -21.35
N GLU A 233 -60.64 1.77 -22.44
CA GLU A 233 -61.05 2.23 -23.77
C GLU A 233 -62.32 1.51 -24.26
N ALA A 234 -62.41 0.19 -24.08
CA ALA A 234 -63.60 -0.58 -24.41
C ALA A 234 -64.83 -0.14 -23.59
N SER A 235 -64.65 0.14 -22.30
CA SER A 235 -65.73 0.66 -21.44
C SER A 235 -66.17 2.06 -21.89
N TYR A 236 -65.21 2.94 -22.18
CA TYR A 236 -65.47 4.30 -22.65
C TYR A 236 -66.24 4.32 -23.98
N THR A 237 -65.82 3.51 -24.95
CA THR A 237 -66.51 3.40 -26.25
C THR A 237 -67.93 2.84 -26.12
N SER A 238 -68.14 1.85 -25.24
CA SER A 238 -69.47 1.31 -24.92
C SER A 238 -70.42 2.36 -24.32
N ILE A 239 -69.93 3.13 -23.34
CA ILE A 239 -70.69 4.23 -22.73
C ILE A 239 -71.04 5.29 -23.77
N THR A 240 -70.05 5.71 -24.58
CA THR A 240 -70.24 6.72 -25.63
C THR A 240 -71.30 6.29 -26.67
N SER A 241 -71.29 5.00 -27.05
CA SER A 241 -72.33 4.43 -27.93
C SER A 241 -73.72 4.48 -27.29
N THR A 242 -73.82 4.11 -26.00
CA THR A 242 -75.08 4.14 -25.24
C THR A 242 -75.64 5.56 -25.11
N VAL A 243 -74.80 6.55 -24.79
CA VAL A 243 -75.21 7.96 -24.73
C VAL A 243 -75.67 8.46 -26.09
N SER A 244 -74.97 8.09 -27.17
CA SER A 244 -75.37 8.43 -28.53
C SER A 244 -76.73 7.81 -28.90
N GLN A 245 -77.03 6.58 -28.46
CA GLN A 245 -78.33 5.94 -28.63
C GLN A 245 -79.42 6.69 -27.87
N MET A 246 -79.16 7.07 -26.61
CA MET A 246 -80.10 7.84 -25.80
C MET A 246 -80.42 9.20 -26.44
N ARG A 247 -79.42 9.93 -26.94
CA ARG A 247 -79.62 11.20 -27.67
C ARG A 247 -80.54 11.04 -28.87
N ARG A 248 -80.31 10.01 -29.70
CA ARG A 248 -81.18 9.73 -30.87
C ARG A 248 -82.62 9.44 -30.44
N ALA A 249 -82.81 8.68 -29.36
CA ALA A 249 -84.14 8.38 -28.84
C ALA A 249 -84.86 9.65 -28.33
N VAL A 250 -84.16 10.51 -27.59
CA VAL A 250 -84.70 11.80 -27.12
C VAL A 250 -85.09 12.70 -28.29
N SER A 251 -84.23 12.84 -29.29
CA SER A 251 -84.51 13.64 -30.50
C SER A 251 -85.73 13.11 -31.26
N ASN A 252 -85.85 11.79 -31.43
CA ASN A 252 -87.03 11.16 -32.03
C ASN A 252 -88.31 11.46 -31.24
N ALA A 253 -88.26 11.37 -29.91
CA ALA A 253 -89.40 11.69 -29.04
C ALA A 253 -89.82 13.17 -29.16
N GLN A 254 -88.84 14.09 -29.18
CA GLN A 254 -89.08 15.51 -29.40
C GLN A 254 -89.75 15.77 -30.76
N ASN A 255 -89.30 15.11 -31.83
CA ASN A 255 -89.91 15.23 -33.15
C ASN A 255 -91.37 14.73 -33.17
N ILE A 256 -91.65 13.58 -32.53
CA ILE A 256 -93.01 13.03 -32.41
C ILE A 256 -93.93 14.01 -31.65
N LEU A 257 -93.48 14.55 -30.52
CA LEU A 257 -94.25 15.50 -29.73
C LEU A 257 -94.49 16.80 -30.49
N THR A 258 -93.48 17.30 -31.21
CA THR A 258 -93.61 18.49 -32.06
C THR A 258 -94.63 18.26 -33.17
N ASN A 259 -94.60 17.11 -33.84
CA ASN A 259 -95.61 16.76 -34.85
C ASN A 259 -97.01 16.66 -34.26
N ARG A 260 -97.17 16.03 -33.09
CA ARG A 260 -98.45 15.99 -32.37
C ARG A 260 -98.94 17.38 -31.98
N ARG A 261 -98.06 18.27 -31.51
CA ARG A 261 -98.38 19.67 -31.21
C ARG A 261 -99.00 20.35 -32.42
N HIS A 262 -98.35 20.24 -33.59
CA HIS A 262 -98.86 20.83 -34.83
C HIS A 262 -100.24 20.28 -35.17
N GLN A 263 -100.45 18.95 -35.12
CA GLN A 263 -101.76 18.34 -35.37
C GLN A 263 -102.84 18.89 -34.44
N VAL A 264 -102.56 19.01 -33.13
CA VAL A 264 -103.51 19.58 -32.15
C VAL A 264 -103.82 21.04 -32.48
N LEU A 265 -102.80 21.86 -32.77
CA LEU A 265 -103.00 23.27 -33.16
C LEU A 265 -103.83 23.41 -34.44
N TYR A 266 -103.63 22.55 -35.44
CA TYR A 266 -104.45 22.53 -36.65
C TYR A 266 -105.92 22.23 -36.32
N HIS A 267 -106.20 21.23 -35.48
CA HIS A 267 -107.56 20.90 -35.06
C HIS A 267 -108.21 21.99 -34.18
N GLU A 268 -107.47 22.62 -33.27
CA GLU A 268 -107.96 23.73 -32.43
C GLU A 268 -108.34 24.94 -33.29
N ASN A 269 -107.51 25.31 -34.28
CA ASN A 269 -107.78 26.43 -35.18
C ASN A 269 -108.95 26.16 -36.14
N PHE A 270 -109.10 24.92 -36.63
CA PHE A 270 -110.22 24.55 -37.49
C PHE A 270 -111.56 24.62 -36.72
N SER A 271 -111.57 24.16 -35.47
CA SER A 271 -112.75 24.17 -34.59
C SER A 271 -113.21 25.60 -34.23
N ASN A 272 -112.27 26.53 -34.03
CA ASN A 272 -112.58 27.92 -33.73
C ASN A 272 -113.18 28.70 -34.92
N SER A 273 -113.03 28.23 -36.17
CA SER A 273 -113.64 28.89 -37.33
C SER A 273 -115.14 28.58 -37.51
N LEU A 274 -115.68 27.59 -36.80
CA LEU A 274 -117.08 27.14 -36.90
C LEU A 274 -117.97 27.56 -35.72
N GLN A 275 -117.42 28.11 -34.63
CA GLN A 275 -118.19 28.53 -33.45
C GLN A 275 -118.10 30.04 -33.22
N GLY A 276 -119.14 30.74 -33.67
CA GLY A 276 -119.43 32.10 -33.24
C GLY A 276 -119.86 32.13 -31.77
N THR A 277 -119.16 32.94 -30.99
CA THR A 277 -119.56 33.56 -29.71
C THR A 277 -119.92 32.63 -28.52
N PHE A 278 -119.21 32.87 -27.41
CA PHE A 278 -119.39 32.35 -26.04
C PHE A 278 -118.83 30.96 -25.71
N GLY A 279 -117.72 30.94 -24.97
CA GLY A 279 -117.22 29.72 -24.32
C GLY A 279 -115.76 29.80 -23.89
N GLN A 280 -115.50 30.37 -22.71
CA GLN A 280 -114.22 30.23 -22.02
C GLN A 280 -113.94 28.76 -21.68
N GLY A 281 -112.71 28.31 -21.96
CA GLY A 281 -112.06 27.24 -21.20
C GLY A 281 -111.96 25.88 -21.90
N ARG A 282 -110.99 25.71 -22.81
CA ARG A 282 -110.43 24.37 -23.11
C ARG A 282 -109.05 24.40 -23.79
N TYR A 283 -108.13 25.26 -23.36
CA TYR A 283 -106.72 25.28 -23.82
C TYR A 283 -105.82 24.25 -23.11
N GLY A 284 -106.32 23.03 -22.83
CA GLY A 284 -105.58 22.05 -22.03
C GLY A 284 -104.56 21.23 -22.83
N GLY A 285 -104.82 20.99 -24.12
CA GLY A 285 -104.06 20.04 -24.95
C GLY A 285 -102.69 20.57 -25.37
N SER A 286 -102.63 21.80 -25.90
CA SER A 286 -101.38 22.42 -26.37
C SER A 286 -100.39 22.71 -25.23
N ILE A 287 -100.89 23.16 -24.07
CA ILE A 287 -100.05 23.46 -22.89
C ILE A 287 -99.33 22.20 -22.37
N ALA A 288 -100.02 21.05 -22.34
CA ALA A 288 -99.42 19.79 -21.88
C ALA A 288 -98.29 19.31 -22.83
N ILE A 289 -98.44 19.52 -24.14
CA ILE A 289 -97.43 19.13 -25.13
C ILE A 289 -96.22 20.07 -25.05
N ASP A 290 -96.44 21.37 -24.86
CA ASP A 290 -95.36 22.34 -24.67
C ASP A 290 -94.54 22.08 -23.39
N GLY A 291 -95.22 21.70 -22.31
CA GLY A 291 -94.55 21.23 -21.10
C GLY A 291 -93.68 19.99 -21.33
N ALA A 292 -94.17 19.01 -22.11
CA ALA A 292 -93.41 17.80 -22.42
C ALA A 292 -92.20 18.06 -23.34
N ILE A 293 -92.34 18.94 -24.35
CA ILE A 293 -91.22 19.36 -25.21
C ILE A 293 -90.16 20.10 -24.38
N GLY A 294 -90.58 21.03 -23.51
CA GLY A 294 -89.67 21.73 -22.60
C GLY A 294 -88.93 20.79 -21.64
N ALA A 295 -89.62 19.79 -21.09
CA ALA A 295 -89.00 18.79 -20.21
C ALA A 295 -87.95 17.93 -20.94
N LEU A 296 -88.20 17.55 -22.21
CA LEU A 296 -87.20 16.84 -23.02
C LEU A 296 -86.01 17.72 -23.41
N GLY A 297 -86.24 19.02 -23.67
CA GLY A 297 -85.14 19.98 -23.88
C GLY A 297 -84.25 20.12 -22.64
N GLY A 298 -84.86 20.14 -21.44
CA GLY A 298 -84.13 20.11 -20.17
C GLY A 298 -83.29 18.84 -19.98
N LEU A 299 -83.82 17.67 -20.38
CA LEU A 299 -83.07 16.40 -20.35
C LEU A 299 -81.84 16.41 -21.27
N ASP A 300 -81.95 16.96 -22.48
CA ASP A 300 -80.82 17.06 -23.41
C ASP A 300 -79.73 18.01 -22.87
N GLN A 301 -80.13 19.12 -22.24
CA GLN A 301 -79.21 20.03 -21.57
C GLN A 301 -78.54 19.40 -20.34
N MET A 302 -79.27 18.60 -19.56
CA MET A 302 -78.70 17.82 -18.46
C MET A 302 -77.69 16.78 -18.94
N LEU A 303 -77.98 16.10 -20.06
CA LEU A 303 -77.04 15.15 -20.66
C LEU A 303 -75.78 15.86 -21.17
N ALA A 304 -75.91 17.02 -21.81
CA ALA A 304 -74.78 17.83 -22.25
C ALA A 304 -73.92 18.32 -21.08
N GLN A 305 -74.54 18.79 -20.00
CA GLN A 305 -73.82 19.21 -18.79
C GLN A 305 -73.14 18.03 -18.09
N GLY A 306 -73.80 16.87 -18.09
CA GLY A 306 -73.24 15.61 -17.59
C GLY A 306 -71.97 15.21 -18.33
N GLU A 307 -71.95 15.31 -19.67
CA GLU A 307 -70.76 15.04 -20.48
C GLU A 307 -69.61 16.01 -20.18
N ILE A 308 -69.89 17.31 -20.08
CA ILE A 308 -68.87 18.32 -19.74
C ILE A 308 -68.24 18.01 -18.37
N ASN A 309 -69.08 17.69 -17.38
CA ASN A 309 -68.61 17.34 -16.04
C ASN A 309 -67.80 16.04 -16.04
N LEU A 310 -68.23 15.02 -16.79
CA LEU A 310 -67.51 13.77 -16.92
C LEU A 310 -66.14 13.97 -17.59
N HIS A 311 -66.06 14.73 -18.68
CA HIS A 311 -64.80 15.08 -19.35
C HIS A 311 -63.85 15.85 -18.43
N ALA A 312 -64.37 16.82 -17.66
CA ALA A 312 -63.56 17.56 -16.69
C ALA A 312 -63.02 16.64 -15.57
N GLN A 313 -63.82 15.69 -15.09
CA GLN A 313 -63.37 14.71 -14.10
C GLN A 313 -62.28 13.80 -14.65
N ILE A 314 -62.45 13.27 -15.86
CA ILE A 314 -61.46 12.43 -16.54
C ILE A 314 -60.14 13.19 -16.72
N HIS A 315 -60.19 14.42 -17.23
CA HIS A 315 -59.00 15.25 -17.43
C HIS A 315 -58.26 15.53 -16.10
N ASN A 316 -58.99 15.79 -15.01
CA ASN A 316 -58.39 16.00 -13.70
C ASN A 316 -57.78 14.73 -13.08
N ALA A 317 -58.35 13.56 -13.37
CA ALA A 317 -57.82 12.27 -12.92
C ALA A 317 -56.49 11.95 -13.60
N VAL A 318 -56.39 12.16 -14.91
CA VAL A 318 -55.14 11.95 -15.69
C VAL A 318 -54.02 12.88 -15.22
N LYS A 319 -54.35 14.13 -14.85
CA LYS A 319 -53.34 15.13 -14.43
C LYS A 319 -52.73 14.88 -13.05
N ARG A 320 -53.29 13.95 -12.25
CA ARG A 320 -52.85 13.64 -10.89
C ARG A 320 -52.02 12.35 -10.79
N GLN A 321 -51.91 11.58 -11.88
CA GLN A 321 -50.99 10.46 -12.00
C GLN A 321 -49.66 10.94 -12.58
#